data_AF-A0A7V5ZDM4-F1
#
_entry.id   AF-A0A7V5ZDM4-F1
#
_cell.length_a   1.000
_cell.length_b   1.000
_cell.length_c   1.000
_cell.angle_alpha   90.00
_cell.angle_beta   90.00
_cell.angle_gamma   90.00
#
_symmetry.space_group_name_H-M   'P 1'
#
loop_
_entity.id
_entity.type
_entity.pdbx_description
1 polymer ?
#
loop_
_entity_poly.entity_id
_entity_poly.type
_entity_poly.pdbx_seq_one_letter_code
_entity_poly.pdbx_strand_id
1 'polypeptide(L)'
;MAGRLMLGLLLGGAGGLLVFVIQEPLLDHQRALVDPAVAIRQTIWLSLILGACYGFALGMVDSLTRGLPGQALRKGVLTLLISLPGAMIALFAGNLVYGTLSNLLGNPMGTGAPPTPLGFVLDIVPRTAGWTFLGMGIGAAAGAVTGSARRWWHSTIGGTIGGALGGIAFQVFTFIFTPAYLAMSGGERVEVGAPGRAVGFPILGASIGFFIALVQEALKAAWVRVVFGRHEGKEYPVDKPVCIIGRSEHADIPLFGDLQIAPQHARIVRQQNRYLLEDLGAPVGTLLNGQRVQQAWLKDGDTIQIASMRLQFFEKATRSLVREAMERVDKPTARPPVPDYLCPYCGERKDPATGQCACSVLPSAAISGGAFTPLPTAVRPIAQLAAGTAPTRLVVLNGARAGTVFPLQGNLLTIGREPGRDILLDFDPTVSRRHARLEQHGGQWVLVDEGSRNGSFVNGQLVQQRPLQPGDILRFGGTELRVE
;
A
#
# COMPACT_ATOMS: atom_id res chain seq x y z
N MET A 1 -1.97 -0.30 -5.64
CA MET A 1 -0.99 -1.41 -5.68
C MET A 1 -0.49 -1.74 -7.09
N ALA A 2 -1.32 -2.27 -8.00
CA ALA A 2 -0.88 -2.78 -9.32
C ALA A 2 -0.13 -1.74 -10.20
N GLY A 3 -0.55 -0.47 -10.17
CA GLY A 3 0.05 0.56 -11.02
C GLY A 3 1.54 0.85 -10.73
N ARG A 4 1.97 0.83 -9.46
CA ARG A 4 3.38 1.11 -9.10
C ARG A 4 4.29 -0.05 -9.48
N LEU A 5 3.83 -1.28 -9.27
CA LEU A 5 4.55 -2.50 -9.65
C LEU A 5 4.75 -2.58 -11.16
N MET A 6 3.67 -2.38 -11.91
CA MET A 6 3.71 -2.45 -13.37
C MET A 6 4.58 -1.34 -13.97
N LEU A 7 4.49 -0.12 -13.44
CA LEU A 7 5.33 0.98 -13.93
C LEU A 7 6.83 0.75 -13.63
N GLY A 8 7.15 0.23 -12.44
CA GLY A 8 8.53 -0.15 -12.10
C GLY A 8 9.08 -1.21 -13.04
N LEU A 9 8.28 -2.24 -13.33
CA LEU A 9 8.62 -3.31 -14.29
C LEU A 9 8.86 -2.76 -15.69
N LEU A 10 7.92 -1.96 -16.22
CA LEU A 10 7.99 -1.44 -17.58
C LEU A 10 9.15 -0.45 -17.77
N LEU A 11 9.33 0.51 -16.86
CA LEU A 11 10.42 1.48 -16.96
C LEU A 11 11.78 0.81 -16.72
N GLY A 12 11.87 -0.12 -15.78
CA GLY A 12 13.07 -0.92 -15.59
C GLY A 12 13.46 -1.69 -16.86
N GLY A 13 12.50 -2.37 -17.49
CA GLY A 13 12.71 -3.10 -18.74
C GLY A 13 13.11 -2.19 -19.90
N ALA A 14 12.44 -1.03 -20.05
CA ALA A 14 12.79 -0.03 -21.06
C ALA A 14 14.22 0.53 -20.85
N GLY A 15 14.61 0.77 -19.59
CA GLY A 15 15.98 1.12 -19.23
C GLY A 15 16.98 0.06 -19.70
N GLY A 16 16.66 -1.22 -19.49
CA GLY A 16 17.52 -2.34 -19.92
C GLY A 16 17.63 -2.48 -21.44
N LEU A 17 16.54 -2.20 -22.17
CA LEU A 17 16.57 -2.17 -23.63
C LEU A 17 17.47 -1.04 -24.14
N LEU A 18 17.40 0.15 -23.52
CA LEU A 18 18.28 1.27 -23.86
C LEU A 18 19.75 0.95 -23.58
N VAL A 19 20.05 0.24 -22.48
CA VAL A 19 21.40 -0.25 -22.21
C VAL A 19 21.91 -1.07 -23.38
N PHE A 20 21.15 -2.07 -23.82
CA PHE A 20 21.55 -2.91 -24.94
C PHE A 20 21.82 -2.10 -26.22
N VAL A 21 20.87 -1.24 -26.60
CA VAL A 21 20.96 -0.44 -27.84
C VAL A 21 22.18 0.48 -27.84
N ILE A 22 22.51 1.09 -26.70
CA ILE A 22 23.64 2.01 -26.59
C ILE A 22 24.96 1.24 -26.49
N GLN A 23 24.98 0.16 -25.72
CA GLN A 23 26.19 -0.56 -25.36
C GLN A 23 26.68 -1.48 -26.48
N GLU A 24 25.79 -2.23 -27.14
CA GLU A 24 26.21 -3.28 -28.08
C GLU A 24 27.11 -2.77 -29.20
N PRO A 25 26.86 -1.59 -29.82
CA PRO A 25 27.74 -1.03 -30.85
C PRO A 25 29.13 -0.61 -30.35
N LEU A 26 29.31 -0.44 -29.03
CA LEU A 26 30.55 0.04 -28.41
C LEU A 26 31.47 -1.10 -27.94
N LEU A 27 31.01 -2.34 -27.99
CA LEU A 27 31.75 -3.51 -27.51
C LEU A 27 32.68 -4.06 -28.59
N ASP A 28 33.95 -4.21 -28.22
CA ASP A 28 34.98 -4.90 -29.01
C ASP A 28 35.39 -6.18 -28.27
N HIS A 29 34.57 -7.21 -28.43
CA HIS A 29 34.69 -8.45 -27.65
C HIS A 29 35.99 -9.19 -27.92
N GLN A 30 36.50 -9.18 -29.16
CA GLN A 30 37.72 -9.90 -29.49
C GLN A 30 38.95 -9.25 -28.86
N ARG A 31 39.04 -7.91 -28.87
CA ARG A 31 40.16 -7.23 -28.20
C ARG A 31 40.09 -7.33 -26.69
N ALA A 32 38.89 -7.31 -26.11
CA ALA A 32 38.70 -7.41 -24.66
C ALA A 32 39.14 -8.75 -24.07
N LEU A 33 39.17 -9.83 -24.86
CA LEU A 33 39.65 -11.14 -24.41
C LEU A 33 41.17 -11.21 -24.24
N VAL A 34 41.91 -10.35 -24.95
CA VAL A 34 43.38 -10.42 -25.03
C VAL A 34 44.04 -9.23 -24.34
N ASP A 35 43.38 -8.07 -24.33
CA ASP A 35 43.90 -6.84 -23.72
C ASP A 35 43.11 -6.46 -22.44
N PRO A 36 43.72 -6.60 -21.24
CA PRO A 36 43.05 -6.25 -19.99
C PRO A 36 42.71 -4.76 -19.88
N ALA A 37 43.45 -3.86 -20.54
CA ALA A 37 43.13 -2.43 -20.54
C ALA A 37 41.84 -2.15 -21.32
N VAL A 38 41.61 -2.88 -22.42
CA VAL A 38 40.35 -2.82 -23.18
C VAL A 38 39.20 -3.35 -22.34
N ALA A 39 39.38 -4.48 -21.64
CA ALA A 39 38.37 -5.06 -20.77
C ALA A 39 37.95 -4.12 -19.62
N ILE A 40 38.93 -3.48 -18.96
CA ILE A 40 38.68 -2.47 -17.91
C ILE A 40 37.91 -1.29 -18.50
N ARG A 41 38.35 -0.75 -19.64
CA ARG A 41 37.68 0.38 -20.32
C ARG A 41 36.24 0.03 -20.69
N GLN A 42 35.98 -1.15 -21.23
CA GLN A 42 34.63 -1.61 -21.55
C GLN A 42 33.77 -1.79 -20.29
N THR A 43 34.35 -2.27 -19.18
CA THR A 43 33.65 -2.39 -17.89
C THR A 43 33.24 -1.02 -17.34
N ILE A 44 34.12 -0.01 -17.47
CA ILE A 44 33.80 1.37 -17.08
C ILE A 44 32.64 1.88 -17.93
N TRP A 45 32.70 1.78 -19.26
CA TRP A 45 31.61 2.21 -20.13
C TRP A 45 30.29 1.49 -19.84
N LEU A 46 30.34 0.17 -19.66
CA LEU A 46 29.19 -0.63 -19.24
C LEU A 46 28.56 -0.10 -17.95
N SER A 47 29.37 0.18 -16.93
CA SER A 47 28.86 0.68 -15.65
C SER A 47 28.18 2.04 -15.77
N LEU A 48 28.73 2.94 -16.60
CA LEU A 48 28.15 4.26 -16.85
C LEU A 48 26.83 4.16 -17.60
N ILE A 49 26.75 3.31 -18.63
CA ILE A 49 25.52 3.12 -19.41
C ILE A 49 24.43 2.47 -18.56
N LEU A 50 24.76 1.41 -17.81
CA LEU A 50 23.83 0.75 -16.87
C LEU A 50 23.30 1.75 -15.84
N GLY A 51 24.21 2.49 -15.19
CA GLY A 51 23.86 3.50 -14.19
C GLY A 51 22.97 4.59 -14.78
N ALA A 52 23.29 5.07 -15.99
CA ALA A 52 22.53 6.12 -16.63
C ALA A 52 21.12 5.69 -17.02
N CYS A 53 20.99 4.59 -17.76
CA CYS A 53 19.71 4.13 -18.29
C CYS A 53 18.78 3.64 -17.17
N TYR A 54 19.26 2.79 -16.26
CA TYR A 54 18.43 2.32 -15.14
C TYR A 54 18.13 3.42 -14.13
N GLY A 55 19.15 4.23 -13.79
CA GLY A 55 18.98 5.35 -12.87
C GLY A 55 17.94 6.34 -13.38
N PHE A 56 18.04 6.74 -14.66
CA PHE A 56 17.05 7.62 -15.27
C PHE A 56 15.65 7.01 -15.27
N ALA A 57 15.50 5.77 -15.76
CA ALA A 57 14.21 5.12 -15.89
C ALA A 57 13.51 4.91 -14.54
N LEU A 58 14.22 4.38 -13.54
CA LEU A 58 13.66 4.10 -12.22
C LEU A 58 13.46 5.38 -11.40
N GLY A 59 14.26 6.43 -11.61
CA GLY A 59 14.07 7.74 -11.01
C GLY A 59 12.73 8.41 -11.37
N MET A 60 12.17 8.08 -12.54
CA MET A 60 10.86 8.61 -12.98
C MET A 60 9.67 7.94 -12.29
N VAL A 61 9.81 6.71 -11.79
CA VAL A 61 8.70 5.88 -11.28
C VAL A 61 7.93 6.60 -10.16
N ASP A 62 8.63 7.21 -9.20
CA ASP A 62 7.95 7.86 -8.06
C ASP A 62 7.13 9.09 -8.48
N SER A 63 7.65 9.92 -9.39
CA SER A 63 6.92 11.10 -9.88
C SER A 63 5.72 10.70 -10.73
N LEU A 64 5.89 9.75 -11.65
CA LEU A 64 4.82 9.27 -12.52
C LEU A 64 3.71 8.57 -11.72
N THR A 65 4.08 7.75 -10.74
CA THR A 65 3.08 7.12 -9.86
C THR A 65 2.29 8.14 -9.04
N ARG A 66 2.89 9.24 -8.61
CA ARG A 66 2.17 10.34 -7.93
C ARG A 66 1.33 11.20 -8.87
N GLY A 67 1.47 11.04 -10.19
CA GLY A 67 0.77 11.87 -11.18
C GLY A 67 1.44 13.24 -11.37
N LEU A 68 2.76 13.30 -11.19
CA LEU A 68 3.58 14.52 -11.32
C LEU A 68 4.53 14.38 -12.53
N PRO A 69 4.03 14.33 -13.77
CA PRO A 69 4.87 14.09 -14.95
C PRO A 69 5.93 15.19 -15.15
N GLY A 70 5.63 16.45 -14.80
CA GLY A 70 6.60 17.55 -14.86
C GLY A 70 7.84 17.34 -13.98
N GLN A 71 7.71 16.56 -12.89
CA GLN A 71 8.83 16.22 -12.00
C GLN A 71 9.52 14.92 -12.38
N ALA A 72 8.96 14.12 -13.30
CA ALA A 72 9.54 12.85 -13.69
C ALA A 72 10.93 13.04 -14.30
N LEU A 73 11.06 13.96 -15.26
CA LEU A 73 12.33 14.24 -15.92
C LEU A 73 13.41 14.69 -14.92
N ARG A 74 13.08 15.64 -14.04
CA ARG A 74 14.02 16.16 -13.03
C ARG A 74 14.49 15.05 -12.07
N LYS A 75 13.58 14.21 -11.57
CA LYS A 75 13.96 13.08 -10.70
C LYS A 75 14.73 12.00 -11.46
N GLY A 76 14.39 11.75 -12.71
CA GLY A 76 15.14 10.85 -13.60
C GLY A 76 16.59 11.32 -13.74
N VAL A 77 16.82 12.58 -14.09
CA VAL A 77 18.17 13.16 -14.21
C VAL A 77 18.95 13.11 -12.89
N LEU A 78 18.33 13.48 -11.77
CA LEU A 78 19.00 13.41 -10.46
C LEU A 78 19.41 11.97 -10.11
N THR A 79 18.54 11.00 -10.38
CA THR A 79 18.81 9.59 -10.10
C THR A 79 19.91 9.05 -11.01
N LEU A 80 19.91 9.43 -12.29
CA LEU A 80 20.99 9.13 -13.23
C LEU A 80 22.33 9.59 -12.68
N LEU A 81 22.44 10.86 -12.25
CA LEU A 81 23.71 11.42 -11.76
C LEU A 81 24.22 10.68 -10.51
N ILE A 82 23.33 10.29 -9.60
CA ILE A 82 23.69 9.48 -8.42
C ILE A 82 24.07 8.04 -8.83
N SER A 83 23.40 7.50 -9.84
CA SER A 83 23.61 6.12 -10.30
C SER A 83 24.91 5.94 -11.08
N LEU A 84 25.48 6.97 -11.69
CA LEU A 84 26.77 6.88 -12.40
C LEU A 84 27.91 6.34 -11.52
N PRO A 85 28.30 7.01 -10.41
CA PRO A 85 29.32 6.48 -9.51
C PRO A 85 28.85 5.21 -8.79
N GLY A 86 27.55 5.14 -8.46
CA GLY A 86 26.97 3.98 -7.76
C GLY A 86 27.06 2.69 -8.57
N ALA A 87 26.75 2.74 -9.87
CA ALA A 87 26.84 1.59 -10.77
C ALA A 87 28.28 1.18 -11.04
N MET A 88 29.22 2.14 -11.11
CA MET A 88 30.64 1.84 -11.22
C MET A 88 31.14 1.07 -9.99
N ILE A 89 30.90 1.59 -8.79
CA ILE A 89 31.29 0.91 -7.54
C ILE A 89 30.65 -0.49 -7.47
N ALA A 90 29.34 -0.57 -7.76
CA ALA A 90 28.60 -1.81 -7.70
C ALA A 90 29.09 -2.87 -8.70
N LEU A 91 29.41 -2.47 -9.93
CA LEU A 91 29.86 -3.40 -10.97
C LEU A 91 31.29 -3.88 -10.71
N PHE A 92 32.19 -3.01 -10.23
CA PHE A 92 33.55 -3.42 -9.83
C PHE A 92 33.52 -4.36 -8.61
N ALA A 93 32.72 -4.04 -7.59
CA ALA A 93 32.52 -4.94 -6.45
C ALA A 93 31.90 -6.28 -6.89
N GLY A 94 30.90 -6.23 -7.78
CA GLY A 94 30.28 -7.41 -8.36
C GLY A 94 31.26 -8.27 -9.16
N ASN A 95 32.13 -7.66 -9.97
CA ASN A 95 33.17 -8.36 -10.73
C ASN A 95 34.24 -8.97 -9.83
N LEU A 96 34.60 -8.30 -8.74
CA LEU A 96 35.52 -8.85 -7.74
C LEU A 96 34.91 -10.11 -7.10
N VAL A 97 33.66 -10.04 -6.66
CA VAL A 97 32.94 -11.19 -6.08
C VAL A 97 32.74 -12.31 -7.09
N TYR A 98 32.40 -11.96 -8.33
CA TYR A 98 32.29 -12.92 -9.44
C TYR A 98 33.61 -13.66 -9.64
N GLY A 99 34.73 -12.94 -9.73
CA GLY A 99 36.06 -13.53 -9.93
C GLY A 99 36.49 -14.43 -8.78
N THR A 100 36.29 -14.01 -7.54
CA THR A 100 36.66 -14.81 -6.37
C THR A 100 35.82 -16.08 -6.26
N LEU A 101 34.50 -15.99 -6.43
CA LEU A 101 33.62 -17.17 -6.42
C LEU A 101 33.91 -18.13 -7.56
N SER A 102 34.16 -17.60 -8.77
CA SER A 102 34.50 -18.40 -9.94
C SER A 102 35.78 -19.22 -9.72
N ASN A 103 36.80 -18.59 -9.12
CA ASN A 103 38.05 -19.27 -8.75
C ASN A 103 37.84 -20.32 -7.66
N LEU A 104 37.07 -20.01 -6.61
CA LEU A 104 36.77 -20.95 -5.52
C LEU A 104 35.99 -22.18 -5.99
N LEU A 105 35.13 -22.01 -6.98
CA LEU A 105 34.33 -23.08 -7.56
C LEU A 105 35.07 -23.86 -8.66
N GLY A 106 36.35 -23.54 -8.92
CA GLY A 106 37.16 -24.25 -9.91
C GLY A 106 36.79 -23.96 -11.37
N ASN A 107 36.12 -22.84 -11.63
CA ASN A 107 35.74 -22.39 -12.97
C ASN A 107 36.26 -20.94 -13.19
N PRO A 108 37.58 -20.74 -13.30
CA PRO A 108 38.17 -19.41 -13.41
C PRO A 108 37.69 -18.66 -14.65
N MET A 109 37.70 -17.32 -14.58
CA MET A 109 37.22 -16.48 -15.68
C MET A 109 37.92 -16.81 -17.01
N GLY A 110 37.15 -17.02 -18.06
CA GLY A 110 37.65 -17.28 -19.41
C GLY A 110 37.76 -18.76 -19.80
N THR A 111 37.58 -19.71 -18.86
CA THR A 111 37.57 -21.14 -19.22
C THR A 111 36.25 -21.60 -19.82
N GLY A 112 35.16 -20.90 -19.53
CA GLY A 112 33.80 -21.25 -19.95
C GLY A 112 33.32 -22.52 -19.27
N ALA A 113 32.19 -22.46 -18.56
CA ALA A 113 31.64 -23.67 -17.98
C ALA A 113 31.26 -24.68 -19.08
N PRO A 114 31.54 -25.98 -18.92
CA PRO A 114 31.07 -26.99 -19.85
C PRO A 114 29.53 -26.95 -19.90
N PRO A 115 28.88 -27.19 -21.06
CA PRO A 115 27.43 -27.13 -21.24
C PRO A 115 26.75 -28.34 -20.59
N THR A 116 26.93 -28.45 -19.28
CA THR A 116 26.45 -29.52 -18.40
C THR A 116 25.65 -28.88 -17.26
N PRO A 117 24.75 -29.62 -16.60
CA PRO A 117 24.04 -29.11 -15.43
C PRO A 117 24.99 -28.60 -14.34
N LEU A 118 26.13 -29.26 -14.13
CA LEU A 118 27.15 -28.82 -13.19
C LEU A 118 27.79 -27.50 -13.64
N GLY A 119 28.17 -27.37 -14.91
CA GLY A 119 28.71 -26.13 -15.46
C GLY A 119 27.74 -24.95 -15.33
N PHE A 120 26.44 -25.19 -15.53
CA PHE A 120 25.41 -24.18 -15.28
C PHE A 120 25.41 -23.69 -13.82
N VAL A 121 25.49 -24.61 -12.85
CA VAL A 121 25.53 -24.25 -11.42
C VAL A 121 26.81 -23.48 -11.07
N LEU A 122 27.95 -23.85 -11.65
CA LEU A 122 29.22 -23.15 -11.45
C LEU A 122 29.20 -21.73 -12.01
N ASP A 123 28.41 -21.46 -13.06
CA ASP A 123 28.27 -20.14 -13.68
C ASP A 123 27.17 -19.28 -13.03
N ILE A 124 26.04 -19.87 -12.63
CA ILE A 124 24.90 -19.11 -12.12
C ILE A 124 25.19 -18.45 -10.77
N VAL A 125 25.92 -19.12 -9.87
CA VAL A 125 26.18 -18.61 -8.52
C VAL A 125 27.04 -17.34 -8.56
N PRO A 126 28.23 -17.34 -9.20
CA PRO A 126 29.04 -16.12 -9.31
C PRO A 126 28.33 -15.00 -10.06
N ARG A 127 27.65 -15.30 -11.19
CA ARG A 127 26.95 -14.27 -11.99
C ARG A 127 25.82 -13.61 -11.22
N THR A 128 25.04 -14.40 -10.49
CA THR A 128 23.95 -13.89 -9.64
C THR A 128 24.51 -12.99 -8.55
N ALA A 129 25.62 -13.38 -7.93
CA ALA A 129 26.29 -12.53 -6.93
C ALA A 129 26.70 -11.18 -7.54
N GLY A 130 27.31 -11.17 -8.74
CA GLY A 130 27.66 -9.94 -9.46
C GLY A 130 26.46 -9.02 -9.72
N TRP A 131 25.38 -9.55 -10.30
CA TRP A 131 24.16 -8.77 -10.59
C TRP A 131 23.44 -8.27 -9.33
N THR A 132 23.60 -8.97 -8.21
CA THR A 132 23.04 -8.56 -6.91
C THR A 132 23.65 -7.24 -6.43
N PHE A 133 24.96 -7.04 -6.60
CA PHE A 133 25.61 -5.76 -6.26
C PHE A 133 25.13 -4.63 -7.16
N LEU A 134 25.00 -4.88 -8.47
CA LEU A 134 24.44 -3.88 -9.39
C LEU A 134 23.02 -3.47 -8.98
N GLY A 135 22.16 -4.45 -8.72
CA GLY A 135 20.80 -4.21 -8.27
C GLY A 135 20.75 -3.42 -6.96
N MET A 136 21.62 -3.75 -5.99
CA MET A 136 21.78 -3.00 -4.74
C MET A 136 22.17 -1.54 -4.99
N GLY A 137 23.16 -1.28 -5.85
CA GLY A 137 23.62 0.07 -6.19
C GLY A 137 22.54 0.92 -6.86
N ILE A 138 21.85 0.36 -7.85
CA ILE A 138 20.73 1.02 -8.55
C ILE A 138 19.57 1.27 -7.58
N GLY A 139 19.24 0.29 -6.73
CA GLY A 139 18.21 0.41 -5.69
C GLY A 139 18.53 1.54 -4.71
N ALA A 140 19.77 1.60 -4.21
CA ALA A 140 20.21 2.66 -3.31
C ALA A 140 20.12 4.04 -3.97
N ALA A 141 20.54 4.18 -5.23
CA ALA A 141 20.46 5.43 -5.97
C ALA A 141 19.00 5.90 -6.20
N ALA A 142 18.13 4.99 -6.66
CA ALA A 142 16.70 5.27 -6.84
C ALA A 142 16.00 5.61 -5.51
N GLY A 143 16.46 5.00 -4.41
CA GLY A 143 16.01 5.31 -3.06
C GLY A 143 16.44 6.70 -2.57
N ALA A 144 17.65 7.14 -2.91
CA ALA A 144 18.24 8.37 -2.38
C ALA A 144 17.45 9.63 -2.78
N VAL A 145 16.90 9.65 -3.99
CA VAL A 145 16.11 10.79 -4.50
C VAL A 145 14.70 10.91 -3.90
N THR A 146 14.28 9.93 -3.09
CA THR A 146 12.95 9.93 -2.48
C THR A 146 12.84 10.89 -1.29
N GLY A 147 13.97 11.23 -0.66
CA GLY A 147 14.01 12.04 0.56
C GLY A 147 13.50 11.32 1.81
N SER A 148 13.40 9.98 1.79
CA SER A 148 13.04 9.17 2.97
C SER A 148 14.07 8.08 3.21
N ALA A 149 14.67 8.08 4.41
CA ALA A 149 15.64 7.05 4.81
C ALA A 149 15.04 5.63 4.77
N ARG A 150 13.75 5.49 5.11
CA ARG A 150 13.05 4.20 5.00
C ARG A 150 12.93 3.75 3.56
N ARG A 151 12.51 4.63 2.66
CA ARG A 151 12.42 4.27 1.24
C ARG A 151 13.78 4.01 0.63
N TRP A 152 14.83 4.74 1.05
CA TRP A 152 16.19 4.44 0.63
C TRP A 152 16.54 2.99 0.95
N TRP A 153 16.34 2.56 2.20
CA TRP A 153 16.57 1.18 2.62
C TRP A 153 15.68 0.16 1.88
N HIS A 154 14.39 0.46 1.72
CA HIS A 154 13.45 -0.43 1.00
C HIS A 154 13.85 -0.59 -0.47
N SER A 155 14.29 0.48 -1.13
CA SER A 155 14.79 0.41 -2.52
C SER A 155 16.07 -0.38 -2.62
N THR A 156 16.99 -0.25 -1.66
CA THR A 156 18.22 -1.05 -1.63
C THR A 156 17.89 -2.54 -1.53
N ILE A 157 17.01 -2.95 -0.60
CA ILE A 157 16.55 -4.33 -0.46
C ILE A 157 15.89 -4.82 -1.75
N GLY A 158 14.93 -4.05 -2.29
CA GLY A 158 14.24 -4.42 -3.52
C GLY A 158 15.17 -4.52 -4.72
N GLY A 159 16.18 -3.65 -4.80
CA GLY A 159 17.22 -3.68 -5.82
C GLY A 159 18.12 -4.92 -5.68
N THR A 160 18.53 -5.28 -4.47
CA THR A 160 19.29 -6.51 -4.19
C THR A 160 18.52 -7.76 -4.64
N ILE A 161 17.25 -7.88 -4.23
CA ILE A 161 16.39 -9.02 -4.62
C ILE A 161 16.19 -9.05 -6.13
N GLY A 162 15.86 -7.90 -6.73
CA GLY A 162 15.63 -7.80 -8.17
C GLY A 162 16.87 -8.05 -9.01
N GLY A 163 18.05 -7.65 -8.53
CA GLY A 163 19.34 -7.94 -9.15
C GLY A 163 19.68 -9.43 -9.11
N ALA A 164 19.45 -10.09 -7.97
CA ALA A 164 19.65 -11.53 -7.84
C ALA A 164 18.71 -12.33 -8.75
N LEU A 165 17.39 -12.10 -8.64
CA LEU A 165 16.39 -12.83 -9.42
C LEU A 165 16.46 -12.48 -10.91
N GLY A 166 16.78 -11.23 -11.24
CA GLY A 166 17.01 -10.79 -12.61
C GLY A 166 18.27 -11.41 -13.22
N GLY A 167 19.35 -11.54 -12.44
CA GLY A 167 20.58 -12.23 -12.85
C GLY A 167 20.36 -13.72 -13.10
N ILE A 168 19.59 -14.39 -12.24
CA ILE A 168 19.17 -15.79 -12.43
C ILE A 168 18.35 -15.92 -13.72
N ALA A 169 17.34 -15.08 -13.90
CA ALA A 169 16.47 -15.13 -15.09
C ALA A 169 17.26 -14.85 -16.38
N PHE A 170 18.21 -13.90 -16.34
CA PHE A 170 19.14 -13.66 -17.44
C PHE A 170 19.97 -14.92 -17.73
N GLN A 171 20.57 -15.56 -16.72
CA GLN A 171 21.39 -16.75 -16.92
C GLN A 171 20.60 -17.95 -17.45
N VAL A 172 19.37 -18.15 -16.97
CA VAL A 172 18.48 -19.20 -17.48
C VAL A 172 18.14 -18.95 -18.94
N PHE A 173 17.84 -17.70 -19.30
CA PHE A 173 17.55 -17.32 -20.67
C PHE A 173 18.75 -17.59 -21.60
N THR A 174 19.95 -17.15 -21.23
CA THR A 174 21.15 -17.40 -22.05
C THR A 174 21.47 -18.88 -22.17
N PHE A 175 21.33 -19.66 -21.11
CA PHE A 175 21.57 -21.10 -21.15
C PHE A 175 20.63 -21.82 -22.13
N ILE A 176 19.36 -21.44 -22.17
CA ILE A 176 18.35 -22.07 -23.05
C ILE A 176 18.50 -21.61 -24.51
N PHE A 177 18.70 -20.31 -24.74
CA PHE A 177 18.58 -19.73 -26.09
C PHE A 177 19.89 -19.70 -26.87
N THR A 178 21.04 -19.59 -26.21
CA THR A 178 22.33 -19.51 -26.90
C THR A 178 22.60 -20.73 -27.79
N PRO A 179 22.41 -22.00 -27.35
CA PRO A 179 22.65 -23.15 -28.21
C PRO A 179 21.75 -23.18 -29.46
N ALA A 180 20.47 -22.81 -29.30
CA ALA A 180 19.51 -22.74 -30.39
C ALA A 180 19.87 -21.66 -31.41
N TYR A 181 20.30 -20.49 -30.94
CA TYR A 181 20.72 -19.40 -31.83
C TYR A 181 21.99 -19.77 -32.61
N LEU A 182 23.01 -20.36 -31.96
CA LEU A 182 24.22 -20.82 -32.65
C LEU A 182 23.87 -21.80 -33.79
N ALA A 183 22.99 -22.77 -33.50
CA ALA A 183 22.53 -23.74 -34.50
C ALA A 183 21.83 -23.07 -35.69
N MET A 184 20.98 -22.06 -35.44
CA MET A 184 20.28 -21.31 -36.49
C MET A 184 21.21 -20.42 -37.32
N SER A 185 22.34 -19.99 -36.76
CA SER A 185 23.30 -19.11 -37.44
C SER A 185 24.29 -19.84 -38.37
N GLY A 186 24.19 -21.16 -38.49
CA GLY A 186 25.07 -21.97 -39.35
C GLY A 186 26.52 -22.06 -38.87
N GLY A 187 26.81 -21.66 -37.62
CA GLY A 187 28.16 -21.72 -37.04
C GLY A 187 29.18 -20.74 -37.61
N GLU A 188 28.82 -19.90 -38.58
CA GLU A 188 29.73 -18.93 -39.23
C GLU A 188 30.02 -17.70 -38.38
N ARG A 189 29.19 -17.38 -37.38
CA ARG A 189 29.40 -16.25 -36.47
C ARG A 189 29.94 -16.75 -35.14
N VAL A 190 31.10 -16.25 -34.72
CA VAL A 190 31.53 -16.31 -33.32
C VAL A 190 30.58 -15.42 -32.52
N GLU A 191 29.49 -16.01 -32.06
CA GLU A 191 28.47 -15.29 -31.30
C GLU A 191 28.93 -15.10 -29.85
N VAL A 192 29.14 -13.83 -29.48
CA VAL A 192 29.60 -13.42 -28.14
C VAL A 192 28.43 -13.05 -27.21
N GLY A 193 27.24 -13.60 -27.46
CA GLY A 193 26.06 -13.50 -26.59
C GLY A 193 25.24 -12.21 -26.73
N ALA A 194 25.23 -11.57 -27.90
CA ALA A 194 24.46 -10.34 -28.15
C ALA A 194 22.92 -10.52 -27.98
N PRO A 195 22.26 -11.56 -28.53
CA PRO A 195 20.85 -11.84 -28.30
C PRO A 195 20.53 -12.09 -26.82
N GLY A 196 21.46 -12.76 -26.11
CA GLY A 196 21.38 -12.95 -24.67
C GLY A 196 21.31 -11.62 -23.91
N ARG A 197 22.16 -10.65 -24.26
CA ARG A 197 22.14 -9.30 -23.67
C ARG A 197 20.91 -8.49 -24.07
N ALA A 198 20.45 -8.64 -25.32
CA ALA A 198 19.27 -7.95 -25.84
C ALA A 198 18.00 -8.23 -25.01
N VAL A 199 17.88 -9.43 -24.48
CA VAL A 199 16.76 -9.84 -23.61
C VAL A 199 17.14 -9.76 -22.13
N GLY A 200 18.37 -10.11 -21.80
CA GLY A 200 18.88 -10.16 -20.43
C GLY A 200 18.86 -8.82 -19.70
N PHE A 201 19.29 -7.74 -20.36
CA PHE A 201 19.25 -6.41 -19.74
C PHE A 201 17.81 -5.94 -19.47
N PRO A 202 16.85 -6.02 -20.41
CA PRO A 202 15.44 -5.76 -20.10
C PRO A 202 14.90 -6.60 -18.93
N ILE A 203 15.17 -7.91 -18.89
CA ILE A 203 14.72 -8.79 -17.80
C ILE A 203 15.29 -8.34 -16.45
N LEU A 204 16.59 -8.05 -16.41
CA LEU A 204 17.28 -7.58 -15.21
C LEU A 204 16.68 -6.25 -14.72
N GLY A 205 16.53 -5.27 -15.62
CA GLY A 205 15.94 -3.97 -15.30
C GLY A 205 14.50 -4.08 -14.82
N ALA A 206 13.68 -4.87 -15.51
CA ALA A 206 12.30 -5.13 -15.15
C ALA A 206 12.18 -5.77 -13.74
N SER A 207 13.05 -6.74 -13.45
CA SER A 207 13.14 -7.38 -12.13
C SER A 207 13.53 -6.37 -11.04
N ILE A 208 14.58 -5.58 -11.25
CA ILE A 208 15.01 -4.54 -10.31
C ILE A 208 13.87 -3.55 -10.03
N GLY A 209 13.25 -3.00 -11.08
CA GLY A 209 12.15 -2.05 -10.93
C GLY A 209 10.91 -2.63 -10.24
N PHE A 210 10.55 -3.87 -10.58
CA PHE A 210 9.44 -4.59 -9.94
C PHE A 210 9.69 -4.82 -8.45
N PHE A 211 10.86 -5.35 -8.06
CA PHE A 211 11.15 -5.68 -6.67
C PHE A 211 11.37 -4.42 -5.80
N ILE A 212 11.93 -3.34 -6.35
CA ILE A 212 11.94 -2.04 -5.67
C ILE A 212 10.49 -1.60 -5.33
N ALA A 213 9.60 -1.65 -6.32
CA ALA A 213 8.21 -1.27 -6.11
C ALA A 213 7.49 -2.22 -5.13
N LEU A 214 7.74 -3.52 -5.23
CA LEU A 214 7.16 -4.55 -4.36
C LEU A 214 7.56 -4.36 -2.90
N VAL A 215 8.86 -4.20 -2.64
CA VAL A 215 9.37 -4.03 -1.27
C VAL A 215 8.88 -2.72 -0.66
N GLN A 216 8.88 -1.62 -1.43
CA GLN A 216 8.34 -0.34 -0.95
C GLN A 216 6.85 -0.43 -0.59
N GLU A 217 6.07 -1.14 -1.40
CA GLU A 217 4.64 -1.32 -1.18
C GLU A 217 4.35 -2.28 -0.02
N ALA A 218 5.10 -3.39 0.08
CA ALA A 218 4.96 -4.38 1.14
C ALA A 218 5.37 -3.83 2.51
N LEU A 219 6.40 -2.98 2.56
CA LEU A 219 6.93 -2.39 3.79
C LEU A 219 6.36 -0.98 4.09
N LYS A 220 5.35 -0.51 3.33
CA LYS A 220 4.71 0.79 3.62
C LYS A 220 4.02 0.74 4.98
N ALA A 221 4.31 1.72 5.83
CA ALA A 221 3.80 1.78 7.21
C ALA A 221 2.47 2.55 7.30
N ALA A 222 2.33 3.65 6.57
CA ALA A 222 1.11 4.45 6.52
C ALA A 222 0.96 5.09 5.14
N TRP A 223 -0.28 5.34 4.76
CA TRP A 223 -0.63 6.03 3.52
C TRP A 223 -1.95 6.76 3.67
N VAL A 224 -2.18 7.71 2.78
CA VAL A 224 -3.45 8.42 2.65
C VAL A 224 -4.07 8.04 1.30
N ARG A 225 -5.35 7.67 1.30
CA ARG A 225 -6.10 7.39 0.08
C ARG A 225 -7.07 8.52 -0.21
N VAL A 226 -7.15 8.97 -1.46
CA VAL A 226 -8.20 9.89 -1.91
C VAL A 226 -9.51 9.11 -2.00
N VAL A 227 -10.46 9.41 -1.12
CA VAL A 227 -11.79 8.78 -1.11
C VAL A 227 -12.79 9.61 -1.91
N PHE A 228 -12.56 10.92 -2.04
CA PHE A 228 -13.40 11.78 -2.85
C PHE A 228 -12.60 12.95 -3.43
N GLY A 229 -12.85 13.25 -4.71
CA GLY A 229 -12.27 14.36 -5.44
C GLY A 229 -11.42 13.92 -6.64
N ARG A 230 -10.58 14.82 -7.15
CA ARG A 230 -9.72 14.52 -8.31
C ARG A 230 -8.70 13.43 -7.93
N HIS A 231 -8.56 12.42 -8.78
CA HIS A 231 -7.73 11.23 -8.52
C HIS A 231 -8.25 10.33 -7.38
N GLU A 232 -9.57 10.13 -7.30
CA GLU A 232 -10.19 9.15 -6.41
C GLU A 232 -9.53 7.75 -6.52
N GLY A 233 -9.42 7.07 -5.37
CA GLY A 233 -8.74 5.78 -5.21
C GLY A 233 -7.21 5.88 -5.15
N LYS A 234 -6.62 7.05 -5.43
CA LYS A 234 -5.16 7.21 -5.42
C LYS A 234 -4.60 7.21 -4.00
N GLU A 235 -3.50 6.50 -3.83
CA GLU A 235 -2.81 6.36 -2.55
C GLU A 235 -1.48 7.12 -2.55
N TYR A 236 -1.24 7.87 -1.48
CA TYR A 236 -0.02 8.60 -1.22
C TYR A 236 0.63 8.08 0.07
N PRO A 237 1.82 7.47 0.01
CA PRO A 237 2.52 7.01 1.21
C PRO A 237 2.92 8.17 2.13
N VAL A 238 2.83 7.94 3.45
CA VAL A 238 3.28 8.86 4.51
C VAL A 238 4.55 8.31 5.15
N ASP A 239 5.67 8.53 4.47
CA ASP A 239 6.94 7.88 4.75
C ASP A 239 8.08 8.85 5.12
N LYS A 240 7.89 10.15 4.88
CA LYS A 240 8.82 11.21 5.31
C LYS A 240 8.55 11.63 6.76
N PRO A 241 9.52 12.28 7.44
CA PRO A 241 9.28 12.88 8.75
C PRO A 241 8.18 13.93 8.73
N VAL A 242 8.09 14.68 7.63
CA VAL A 242 7.02 15.66 7.36
C VAL A 242 6.52 15.41 5.94
N CYS A 243 5.20 15.22 5.81
CA CYS A 243 4.53 15.10 4.52
C CYS A 243 3.60 16.28 4.32
N ILE A 244 3.87 17.12 3.32
CA ILE A 244 3.05 18.29 3.01
C ILE A 244 1.86 17.90 2.13
N ILE A 245 0.67 18.41 2.47
CA ILE A 245 -0.56 18.27 1.70
C ILE A 245 -0.94 19.63 1.13
N GLY A 246 -1.23 19.72 -0.17
CA GLY A 246 -1.67 20.98 -0.77
C GLY A 246 -1.71 20.95 -2.29
N ARG A 247 -2.07 22.08 -2.90
CA ARG A 247 -2.17 22.20 -4.37
C ARG A 247 -0.84 22.37 -5.10
N SER A 248 0.24 22.63 -4.36
CA SER A 248 1.57 22.76 -4.95
C SER A 248 2.02 21.41 -5.50
N GLU A 249 2.69 21.42 -6.65
CA GLU A 249 3.37 20.22 -7.14
C GLU A 249 4.51 19.75 -6.22
N HIS A 250 5.05 20.66 -5.41
CA HIS A 250 6.10 20.34 -4.42
C HIS A 250 5.53 19.71 -3.13
N ALA A 251 4.20 19.60 -2.99
CA ALA A 251 3.59 18.88 -1.90
C ALA A 251 3.83 17.37 -2.03
N ASP A 252 4.00 16.67 -0.90
CA ASP A 252 4.17 15.22 -0.89
C ASP A 252 2.89 14.48 -1.27
N ILE A 253 1.76 15.06 -0.85
CA ILE A 253 0.39 14.65 -1.14
C ILE A 253 -0.25 15.79 -1.96
N PRO A 254 -0.04 15.81 -3.28
CA PRO A 254 -0.56 16.86 -4.15
C PRO A 254 -2.07 16.69 -4.36
N LEU A 255 -2.83 17.75 -4.09
CA LEU A 255 -4.27 17.82 -4.29
C LEU A 255 -4.59 18.87 -5.37
N PHE A 256 -4.83 18.41 -6.60
CA PHE A 256 -5.07 19.28 -7.75
C PHE A 256 -6.56 19.47 -8.05
N GLY A 257 -6.89 20.59 -8.69
CA GLY A 257 -8.22 20.84 -9.25
C GLY A 257 -9.15 21.70 -8.39
N ASP A 258 -8.76 22.03 -7.16
CA ASP A 258 -9.50 22.94 -6.30
C ASP A 258 -8.61 24.11 -5.85
N LEU A 259 -8.99 25.32 -6.24
CA LEU A 259 -8.24 26.55 -5.93
C LEU A 259 -8.36 26.97 -4.46
N GLN A 260 -9.35 26.44 -3.75
CA GLN A 260 -9.52 26.68 -2.31
C GLN A 260 -8.47 25.94 -1.47
N ILE A 261 -7.76 24.98 -2.06
CA ILE A 261 -6.65 24.30 -1.42
C ILE A 261 -5.42 25.20 -1.49
N ALA A 262 -4.84 25.58 -0.34
CA ALA A 262 -3.59 26.32 -0.31
C ALA A 262 -2.42 25.52 -0.92
N PRO A 263 -1.38 26.19 -1.46
CA PRO A 263 -0.18 25.51 -2.00
C PRO A 263 0.44 24.53 -1.01
N GLN A 264 0.52 24.94 0.26
CA GLN A 264 0.78 24.09 1.41
C GLN A 264 -0.38 24.32 2.38
N HIS A 265 -1.29 23.35 2.49
CA HIS A 265 -2.54 23.49 3.25
C HIS A 265 -2.42 22.89 4.64
N ALA A 266 -1.91 21.68 4.69
CA ALA A 266 -1.71 20.93 5.92
C ALA A 266 -0.42 20.11 5.80
N ARG A 267 0.04 19.57 6.92
CA ARG A 267 1.12 18.58 6.92
C ARG A 267 0.84 17.46 7.89
N ILE A 268 1.34 16.29 7.57
CA ILE A 268 1.40 15.15 8.49
C ILE A 268 2.83 15.05 9.00
N VAL A 269 3.01 15.29 10.29
CA VAL A 269 4.30 15.16 10.99
C VAL A 269 4.34 13.80 11.66
N ARG A 270 5.36 13.01 11.33
CA ARG A 270 5.62 11.75 12.00
C ARG A 270 6.46 11.99 13.23
N GLN A 271 5.85 11.87 14.40
CA GLN A 271 6.54 11.93 15.69
C GLN A 271 6.66 10.51 16.24
N GLN A 272 7.89 10.01 16.32
CA GLN A 272 8.20 8.63 16.73
C GLN A 272 7.44 7.57 15.90
N ASN A 273 6.31 7.11 16.43
CA ASN A 273 5.42 6.12 15.84
C ASN A 273 3.95 6.57 15.80
N ARG A 274 3.71 7.88 15.78
CA ARG A 274 2.38 8.47 15.59
C ARG A 274 2.44 9.54 14.50
N TYR A 275 1.27 9.83 13.95
CA TYR A 275 1.09 10.78 12.87
C TYR A 275 0.24 11.95 13.38
N LEU A 276 0.81 13.15 13.38
CA LEU A 276 0.15 14.39 13.78
C LEU A 276 -0.24 15.15 12.53
N LEU A 277 -1.52 15.41 12.34
CA LEU A 277 -2.03 16.32 11.31
C LEU A 277 -1.95 17.75 11.85
N GLU A 278 -1.37 18.66 11.09
CA GLU A 278 -1.28 20.08 11.42
C GLU A 278 -1.80 20.93 10.24
N ASP A 279 -2.70 21.86 10.52
CA ASP A 279 -3.16 22.87 9.58
C ASP A 279 -2.13 24.00 9.49
N LEU A 280 -1.83 24.47 8.27
CA LEU A 280 -0.84 25.52 8.03
C LEU A 280 -1.45 26.94 7.93
N GLY A 281 -2.67 27.12 8.46
CA GLY A 281 -3.37 28.40 8.42
C GLY A 281 -4.07 28.67 7.08
N ALA A 282 -4.46 27.63 6.36
CA ALA A 282 -5.19 27.80 5.11
C ALA A 282 -6.58 28.42 5.37
N PRO A 283 -7.11 29.30 4.49
CA PRO A 283 -8.37 30.01 4.75
C PRO A 283 -9.57 29.10 5.03
N VAL A 284 -9.70 28.01 4.26
CA VAL A 284 -10.75 26.99 4.46
C VAL A 284 -10.49 26.13 5.70
N GLY A 285 -9.22 26.00 6.08
CA GLY A 285 -8.73 25.13 7.13
C GLY A 285 -8.90 23.64 6.83
N THR A 286 -8.37 22.83 7.74
CA THR A 286 -8.38 21.37 7.68
C THR A 286 -9.43 20.79 8.62
N LEU A 287 -10.22 19.83 8.13
CA LEU A 287 -11.18 19.09 8.94
C LEU A 287 -10.71 17.64 9.13
N LEU A 288 -10.84 17.14 10.35
CA LEU A 288 -10.62 15.74 10.71
C LEU A 288 -11.95 15.16 11.22
N ASN A 289 -12.45 14.12 10.57
CA ASN A 289 -13.74 13.48 10.90
C ASN A 289 -14.90 14.48 11.02
N GLY A 290 -14.91 15.51 10.16
CA GLY A 290 -15.91 16.57 10.12
C GLY A 290 -15.68 17.73 11.10
N GLN A 291 -14.68 17.65 11.98
CA GLN A 291 -14.34 18.72 12.92
C GLN A 291 -13.12 19.50 12.44
N ARG A 292 -13.18 20.84 12.48
CA ARG A 292 -12.04 21.69 12.13
C ARG A 292 -10.95 21.54 13.19
N VAL A 293 -9.72 21.27 12.76
CA VAL A 293 -8.58 21.05 13.65
C VAL A 293 -7.40 21.92 13.24
N GLN A 294 -6.70 22.48 14.23
CA GLN A 294 -5.39 23.10 14.00
C GLN A 294 -4.28 22.07 14.10
N GLN A 295 -4.37 21.16 15.09
CA GLN A 295 -3.50 20.00 15.24
C GLN A 295 -4.30 18.82 15.79
N ALA A 296 -4.09 17.62 15.26
CA ALA A 296 -4.77 16.42 15.76
C ALA A 296 -3.99 15.14 15.44
N TRP A 297 -4.00 14.19 16.37
CA TRP A 297 -3.41 12.86 16.14
C TRP A 297 -4.29 12.03 15.23
N LEU A 298 -3.68 11.45 14.19
CA LEU A 298 -4.34 10.56 13.26
C LEU A 298 -4.39 9.13 13.81
N LYS A 299 -5.50 8.45 13.52
CA LYS A 299 -5.74 7.02 13.73
C LYS A 299 -6.10 6.37 12.39
N ASP A 300 -5.86 5.06 12.29
CA ASP A 300 -6.30 4.27 11.14
C ASP A 300 -7.79 4.47 10.87
N GLY A 301 -8.14 4.76 9.62
CA GLY A 301 -9.51 5.04 9.18
C GLY A 301 -9.95 6.50 9.26
N ASP A 302 -9.19 7.39 9.90
CA ASP A 302 -9.53 8.80 10.02
C ASP A 302 -9.71 9.48 8.66
N THR A 303 -10.73 10.32 8.56
CA THR A 303 -11.02 11.09 7.35
C THR A 303 -10.50 12.52 7.48
N ILE A 304 -9.56 12.89 6.63
CA ILE A 304 -9.02 14.23 6.48
C ILE A 304 -9.75 14.90 5.31
N GLN A 305 -10.42 16.03 5.57
CA GLN A 305 -11.08 16.82 4.54
C GLN A 305 -10.39 18.17 4.38
N ILE A 306 -10.06 18.49 3.13
CA ILE A 306 -9.38 19.72 2.73
C ILE A 306 -10.14 20.27 1.51
N ALA A 307 -10.86 21.38 1.72
CA ALA A 307 -11.80 21.94 0.74
C ALA A 307 -12.75 20.86 0.18
N SER A 308 -12.81 20.67 -1.15
CA SER A 308 -13.65 19.64 -1.78
C SER A 308 -13.06 18.22 -1.72
N MET A 309 -11.81 18.05 -1.29
CA MET A 309 -11.11 16.76 -1.28
C MET A 309 -11.33 16.04 0.05
N ARG A 310 -11.66 14.74 -0.01
CA ARG A 310 -11.65 13.86 1.18
C ARG A 310 -10.62 12.76 1.02
N LEU A 311 -9.82 12.63 2.06
CA LEU A 311 -8.70 11.72 2.18
C LEU A 311 -8.95 10.81 3.38
N GLN A 312 -8.57 9.55 3.31
CA GLN A 312 -8.62 8.64 4.45
C GLN A 312 -7.21 8.18 4.79
N PHE A 313 -6.85 8.31 6.06
CA PHE A 313 -5.57 7.88 6.58
C PHE A 313 -5.61 6.40 6.95
N PHE A 314 -4.57 5.67 6.56
CA PHE A 314 -4.39 4.27 6.87
C PHE A 314 -3.02 4.03 7.51
N GLU A 315 -2.99 3.19 8.54
CA GLU A 315 -1.79 2.70 9.18
C GLU A 315 -1.77 1.17 9.14
N LYS A 316 -0.67 0.58 8.66
CA LYS A 316 -0.54 -0.88 8.58
C LYS A 316 -0.51 -1.45 10.01
N ALA A 317 -1.58 -2.17 10.35
CA ALA A 317 -2.00 -2.57 11.71
C ALA A 317 -0.96 -3.29 12.58
N THR A 318 0.17 -3.74 12.04
CA THR A 318 1.20 -4.49 12.78
C THR A 318 1.80 -3.69 13.94
N ARG A 319 1.85 -2.35 13.85
CA ARG A 319 2.44 -1.50 14.90
C ARG A 319 1.40 -0.96 15.89
N SER A 320 0.19 -0.65 15.43
CA SER A 320 -0.90 -0.19 16.29
C SER A 320 -1.44 -1.32 17.16
N LEU A 321 -1.68 -2.52 16.61
CA LEU A 321 -2.20 -3.67 17.36
C LEU A 321 -1.22 -4.18 18.43
N VAL A 322 0.07 -4.28 18.13
CA VAL A 322 1.09 -4.70 19.11
C VAL A 322 1.21 -3.68 20.23
N ARG A 323 1.13 -2.38 19.91
CA ARG A 323 1.13 -1.33 20.92
C ARG A 323 -0.16 -1.33 21.73
N GLU A 324 -1.32 -1.45 21.12
CA GLU A 324 -2.61 -1.48 21.83
C GLU A 324 -2.72 -2.72 22.73
N ALA A 325 -2.06 -3.81 22.35
CA ALA A 325 -1.85 -4.97 23.20
C ALA A 325 -0.88 -4.65 24.36
N MET A 326 0.28 -4.03 24.10
CA MET A 326 1.23 -3.61 25.15
C MET A 326 0.63 -2.58 26.12
N GLU A 327 -0.12 -1.60 25.63
CA GLU A 327 -0.77 -0.53 26.40
C GLU A 327 -1.97 -1.08 27.21
N ARG A 328 -2.58 -2.18 26.75
CA ARG A 328 -3.53 -2.96 27.57
C ARG A 328 -2.84 -3.77 28.66
N VAL A 329 -1.65 -4.31 28.39
CA VAL A 329 -0.85 -5.06 29.37
C VAL A 329 -0.33 -4.14 30.48
N ASP A 330 0.09 -2.92 30.14
CA ASP A 330 0.60 -1.92 31.10
C ASP A 330 -0.47 -1.22 31.92
N LYS A 331 -1.76 -1.41 31.61
CA LYS A 331 -2.85 -0.92 32.45
C LYS A 331 -3.21 -2.01 33.46
N PRO A 332 -2.71 -1.96 34.71
CA PRO A 332 -3.21 -2.87 35.73
C PRO A 332 -4.71 -2.60 35.86
N THR A 333 -5.54 -3.58 35.48
CA THR A 333 -6.93 -3.59 35.90
C THR A 333 -6.88 -3.61 37.41
N ALA A 334 -7.14 -2.47 38.04
CA ALA A 334 -7.28 -2.39 39.48
C ALA A 334 -8.28 -3.48 39.86
N ARG A 335 -7.80 -4.49 40.62
CA ARG A 335 -8.68 -5.51 41.17
C ARG A 335 -9.78 -4.73 41.91
N PRO A 336 -11.08 -4.97 41.62
CA PRO A 336 -12.12 -4.22 42.31
C PRO A 336 -11.88 -4.34 43.82
N PRO A 337 -11.90 -3.22 44.57
CA PRO A 337 -11.61 -3.27 46.00
C PRO A 337 -12.61 -4.24 46.64
N VAL A 338 -12.07 -5.24 47.34
CA VAL A 338 -12.89 -6.16 48.12
C VAL A 338 -13.56 -5.31 49.20
N PRO A 339 -14.91 -5.30 49.30
CA PRO A 339 -15.62 -4.53 50.32
C PRO A 339 -15.04 -4.77 51.72
N ASP A 340 -14.92 -3.74 52.55
CA ASP A 340 -14.18 -3.82 53.82
C ASP A 340 -14.67 -4.92 54.77
N TYR A 341 -15.96 -5.26 54.68
CA TYR A 341 -16.58 -6.34 55.45
C TYR A 341 -16.25 -7.74 54.93
N LEU A 342 -15.55 -7.90 53.81
CA LEU A 342 -15.15 -9.19 53.21
C LEU A 342 -13.64 -9.39 53.32
N CYS A 343 -13.24 -10.63 53.57
CA CYS A 343 -11.85 -11.04 53.63
C CYS A 343 -11.25 -11.17 52.22
N PRO A 344 -10.11 -10.54 51.92
CA PRO A 344 -9.50 -10.62 50.59
C PRO A 344 -8.90 -12.00 50.25
N TYR A 345 -8.75 -12.88 51.26
CA TYR A 345 -8.15 -14.20 51.09
C TYR A 345 -9.20 -15.28 50.80
N CYS A 346 -10.23 -15.40 51.64
CA CYS A 346 -11.25 -16.46 51.52
C CYS A 346 -12.63 -15.94 51.07
N GLY A 347 -12.85 -14.63 51.01
CA GLY A 347 -14.14 -14.05 50.59
C GLY A 347 -15.26 -14.09 51.64
N GLU A 348 -15.01 -14.61 52.84
CA GLU A 348 -15.98 -14.59 53.94
C GLU A 348 -16.10 -13.20 54.60
N ARG A 349 -17.22 -12.98 55.29
CA ARG A 349 -17.48 -11.74 56.03
C ARG A 349 -16.59 -11.69 57.28
N LYS A 350 -15.84 -10.59 57.47
CA LYS A 350 -15.06 -10.35 58.69
C LYS A 350 -16.00 -10.20 59.88
N ASP A 351 -15.56 -10.64 61.05
CA ASP A 351 -16.27 -10.44 62.31
C ASP A 351 -16.44 -8.92 62.56
N PRO A 352 -17.67 -8.41 62.73
CA PRO A 352 -17.92 -6.99 62.92
C PRO A 352 -17.37 -6.44 64.25
N ALA A 353 -17.11 -7.28 65.26
CA ALA A 353 -16.56 -6.84 66.54
C ALA A 353 -15.02 -6.75 66.53
N THR A 354 -14.36 -7.67 65.83
CA THR A 354 -12.88 -7.80 65.86
C THR A 354 -12.19 -7.39 64.56
N GLY A 355 -12.93 -7.28 63.45
CA GLY A 355 -12.40 -6.98 62.12
C GLY A 355 -11.58 -8.12 61.51
N GLN A 356 -11.58 -9.32 62.11
CA GLN A 356 -10.79 -10.48 61.67
C GLN A 356 -11.67 -11.52 60.96
N CYS A 357 -11.07 -12.33 60.08
CA CYS A 357 -11.75 -13.45 59.43
C CYS A 357 -11.25 -14.78 59.99
N ALA A 358 -12.10 -15.80 60.13
CA ALA A 358 -11.68 -17.13 60.61
C ALA A 358 -10.51 -17.72 59.78
N CYS A 359 -10.51 -17.50 58.46
CA CYS A 359 -9.44 -17.93 57.56
C CYS A 359 -8.09 -17.19 57.75
N SER A 360 -8.09 -16.07 58.49
CA SER A 360 -6.87 -15.36 58.89
C SER A 360 -6.38 -15.74 60.30
N VAL A 361 -7.16 -16.52 61.05
CA VAL A 361 -6.89 -16.85 62.47
C VAL A 361 -6.53 -18.32 62.69
N LEU A 362 -6.65 -19.19 61.67
CA LEU A 362 -6.34 -20.62 61.79
C LEU A 362 -5.14 -21.06 60.93
N PRO A 363 -4.14 -21.76 61.51
CA PRO A 363 -3.12 -22.45 60.73
C PRO A 363 -3.74 -23.60 59.92
N SER A 364 -3.23 -23.73 58.69
CA SER A 364 -3.60 -24.66 57.62
C SER A 364 -3.91 -26.11 58.06
N ALA A 365 -5.12 -26.39 58.52
CA ALA A 365 -5.61 -27.76 58.70
C ALA A 365 -7.13 -27.79 58.95
N ALA A 366 -7.96 -27.52 57.94
CA ALA A 366 -9.32 -28.08 57.80
C ALA A 366 -10.13 -27.33 56.74
N ILE A 367 -9.96 -27.64 55.45
CA ILE A 367 -11.08 -27.55 54.50
C ILE A 367 -11.00 -28.74 53.55
N SER A 368 -11.74 -29.78 53.91
CA SER A 368 -12.10 -30.90 53.05
C SER A 368 -13.61 -30.87 52.80
N GLY A 369 -13.99 -30.85 51.53
CA GLY A 369 -15.28 -31.39 51.06
C GLY A 369 -16.42 -30.39 50.88
N GLY A 370 -16.82 -30.18 49.62
CA GLY A 370 -18.09 -29.53 49.27
C GLY A 370 -18.23 -29.35 47.76
N ALA A 371 -18.95 -30.26 47.12
CA ALA A 371 -19.12 -30.38 45.68
C ALA A 371 -19.97 -29.25 45.05
N PHE A 372 -19.56 -28.75 43.88
CA PHE A 372 -20.35 -27.86 43.04
C PHE A 372 -21.10 -28.67 41.97
N THR A 373 -22.43 -28.63 42.00
CA THR A 373 -23.31 -29.00 40.88
C THR A 373 -23.47 -27.82 39.90
N PRO A 374 -23.36 -28.01 38.58
CA PRO A 374 -23.59 -26.95 37.59
C PRO A 374 -25.08 -26.77 37.25
N LEU A 375 -25.49 -25.51 37.01
CA LEU A 375 -26.83 -25.13 36.52
C LEU A 375 -26.92 -25.22 34.97
N PRO A 376 -28.13 -25.42 34.39
CA PRO A 376 -28.30 -25.76 32.98
C PRO A 376 -28.35 -24.53 32.06
N THR A 377 -27.81 -24.72 30.85
CA THR A 377 -27.84 -23.79 29.71
C THR A 377 -29.18 -23.88 28.98
N ALA A 378 -29.93 -22.77 28.89
CA ALA A 378 -31.06 -22.64 27.98
C ALA A 378 -31.09 -21.23 27.39
N VAL A 379 -30.49 -21.06 26.21
CA VAL A 379 -30.71 -19.89 25.35
C VAL A 379 -31.88 -20.22 24.43
N ARG A 380 -32.98 -19.46 24.54
CA ARG A 380 -34.05 -19.46 23.53
C ARG A 380 -33.72 -18.43 22.46
N PRO A 381 -33.83 -18.74 21.15
CA PRO A 381 -33.80 -17.73 20.12
C PRO A 381 -35.16 -17.02 20.04
N ILE A 382 -35.18 -15.70 20.18
CA ILE A 382 -36.32 -14.88 19.80
C ILE A 382 -36.15 -14.55 18.31
N ALA A 383 -36.72 -15.41 17.46
CA ALA A 383 -36.95 -15.12 16.07
C ALA A 383 -38.43 -15.39 15.79
N GLN A 384 -39.28 -14.38 15.98
CA GLN A 384 -40.62 -14.28 15.39
C GLN A 384 -41.29 -12.99 15.86
N LEU A 385 -41.29 -11.96 15.01
CA LEU A 385 -42.47 -11.12 14.74
C LEU A 385 -42.17 -10.21 13.54
N ALA A 386 -42.69 -10.56 12.36
CA ALA A 386 -42.88 -9.62 11.26
C ALA A 386 -44.05 -10.13 10.41
N ALA A 387 -45.25 -9.76 10.84
CA ALA A 387 -46.47 -9.87 10.03
C ALA A 387 -46.53 -8.67 9.07
N GLY A 388 -46.99 -8.92 7.84
CA GLY A 388 -46.87 -8.01 6.70
C GLY A 388 -47.62 -6.69 6.87
N THR A 389 -46.85 -5.63 7.16
CA THR A 389 -47.30 -4.25 7.10
C THR A 389 -46.55 -3.57 5.96
N ALA A 390 -47.24 -2.79 5.12
CA ALA A 390 -46.57 -2.00 4.08
C ALA A 390 -45.56 -1.03 4.73
N PRO A 391 -44.40 -0.77 4.09
CA PRO A 391 -43.36 0.01 4.72
C PRO A 391 -43.84 1.45 4.96
N THR A 392 -43.53 1.95 6.15
CA THR A 392 -44.04 3.22 6.70
C THR A 392 -42.97 4.29 6.78
N ARG A 393 -41.69 3.92 6.76
CA ARG A 393 -40.59 4.88 6.87
C ARG A 393 -39.28 4.38 6.25
N LEU A 394 -38.37 5.32 5.99
CA LEU A 394 -36.98 5.07 5.64
C LEU A 394 -36.06 5.57 6.76
N VAL A 395 -35.10 4.74 7.17
CA VAL A 395 -34.14 5.08 8.23
C VAL A 395 -32.74 5.12 7.64
N VAL A 396 -32.05 6.25 7.77
CA VAL A 396 -30.65 6.39 7.34
C VAL A 396 -29.76 5.50 8.20
N LEU A 397 -28.98 4.62 7.58
CA LEU A 397 -28.12 3.65 8.27
C LEU A 397 -26.69 4.17 8.51
N ASN A 398 -26.19 5.06 7.65
CA ASN A 398 -24.78 5.44 7.64
C ASN A 398 -24.56 6.96 7.47
N GLY A 399 -23.35 7.41 7.78
CA GLY A 399 -22.95 8.82 7.70
C GLY A 399 -23.41 9.68 8.88
N ALA A 400 -23.14 10.98 8.80
CA ALA A 400 -23.39 11.95 9.89
C ALA A 400 -24.88 12.12 10.25
N ARG A 401 -25.80 11.59 9.43
CA ARG A 401 -27.25 11.61 9.65
C ARG A 401 -27.85 10.22 9.91
N ALA A 402 -27.02 9.23 10.28
CA ALA A 402 -27.51 7.91 10.69
C ALA A 402 -28.56 8.03 11.82
N GLY A 403 -29.65 7.28 11.69
CA GLY A 403 -30.82 7.37 12.56
C GLY A 403 -31.87 8.39 12.14
N THR A 404 -31.62 9.22 11.10
CA THR A 404 -32.65 10.11 10.55
C THR A 404 -33.76 9.29 9.90
N VAL A 405 -35.02 9.63 10.20
CA VAL A 405 -36.20 8.91 9.73
C VAL A 405 -37.00 9.78 8.77
N PHE A 406 -37.30 9.27 7.59
CA PHE A 406 -38.20 9.88 6.62
C PHE A 406 -39.51 9.10 6.56
N PRO A 407 -40.67 9.71 6.85
CA PRO A 407 -41.95 9.01 6.76
C PRO A 407 -42.31 8.76 5.30
N LEU A 408 -42.81 7.56 4.99
CA LEU A 408 -43.35 7.23 3.67
C LEU A 408 -44.83 7.63 3.61
N GLN A 409 -45.11 8.90 3.29
CA GLN A 409 -46.46 9.47 3.26
C GLN A 409 -46.81 9.99 1.85
N GLY A 410 -48.07 9.82 1.46
CA GLY A 410 -48.57 10.20 0.13
C GLY A 410 -48.31 9.13 -0.93
N ASN A 411 -48.47 9.51 -2.21
CA ASN A 411 -48.40 8.58 -3.34
C ASN A 411 -47.12 8.72 -4.17
N LEU A 412 -46.36 9.78 -3.94
CA LEU A 412 -45.11 10.10 -4.64
C LEU A 412 -44.16 10.81 -3.68
N LEU A 413 -42.93 10.31 -3.55
CA LEU A 413 -41.86 10.96 -2.79
C LEU A 413 -40.63 11.11 -3.68
N THR A 414 -40.00 12.28 -3.63
CA THR A 414 -38.81 12.59 -4.42
C THR A 414 -37.55 12.52 -3.57
N ILE A 415 -36.49 11.94 -4.13
CA ILE A 415 -35.21 11.72 -3.46
C ILE A 415 -34.12 12.47 -4.23
N GLY A 416 -33.34 13.28 -3.51
CA GLY A 416 -32.21 13.95 -4.12
C GLY A 416 -31.52 14.95 -3.21
N ARG A 417 -30.47 15.55 -3.74
CA ARG A 417 -29.64 16.53 -3.04
C ARG A 417 -30.15 17.99 -3.20
N GLU A 418 -31.05 18.23 -4.13
CA GLU A 418 -31.60 19.56 -4.39
C GLU A 418 -32.57 19.99 -3.28
N PRO A 419 -32.53 21.25 -2.79
CA PRO A 419 -33.51 21.76 -1.85
C PRO A 419 -34.95 21.62 -2.40
N GLY A 420 -35.89 21.20 -1.56
CA GLY A 420 -37.29 20.99 -1.94
C GLY A 420 -37.66 19.56 -2.34
N ARG A 421 -36.75 18.58 -2.20
CA ARG A 421 -37.06 17.14 -2.28
C ARG A 421 -37.65 16.64 -0.97
N ASP A 422 -38.58 15.69 -1.06
CA ASP A 422 -39.25 15.11 0.12
C ASP A 422 -38.25 14.35 1.00
N ILE A 423 -37.32 13.63 0.37
CA ILE A 423 -36.18 12.98 1.02
C ILE A 423 -34.92 13.72 0.59
N LEU A 424 -34.60 14.77 1.36
CA LEU A 424 -33.46 15.64 1.12
C LEU A 424 -32.16 15.01 1.64
N LEU A 425 -31.30 14.62 0.71
CA LEU A 425 -29.96 14.08 0.96
C LEU A 425 -28.89 15.12 0.61
N ASP A 426 -29.06 16.36 1.08
CA ASP A 426 -28.19 17.53 0.83
C ASP A 426 -26.73 17.31 1.29
N PHE A 427 -26.56 16.51 2.32
CA PHE A 427 -25.29 16.15 2.94
C PHE A 427 -24.45 15.14 2.14
N ASP A 428 -25.04 14.41 1.18
CA ASP A 428 -24.31 13.45 0.36
C ASP A 428 -24.08 13.97 -1.06
N PRO A 429 -22.88 14.51 -1.38
CA PRO A 429 -22.60 15.08 -2.69
C PRO A 429 -22.60 14.06 -3.83
N THR A 430 -22.55 12.77 -3.52
CA THR A 430 -22.61 11.68 -4.51
C THR A 430 -24.06 11.34 -4.91
N VAL A 431 -25.05 11.91 -4.23
CA VAL A 431 -26.45 11.87 -4.63
C VAL A 431 -26.70 12.97 -5.67
N SER A 432 -27.25 12.59 -6.84
CA SER A 432 -27.76 13.54 -7.83
C SER A 432 -28.76 14.54 -7.24
N ARG A 433 -28.83 15.75 -7.81
CA ARG A 433 -29.84 16.76 -7.47
C ARG A 433 -31.26 16.20 -7.54
N ARG A 434 -31.54 15.50 -8.64
CA ARG A 434 -32.69 14.61 -8.86
C ARG A 434 -32.15 13.20 -8.98
N HIS A 435 -32.38 12.35 -7.98
CA HIS A 435 -31.76 11.04 -7.94
C HIS A 435 -32.76 9.94 -8.28
N ALA A 436 -33.82 9.85 -7.49
CA ALA A 436 -34.83 8.84 -7.61
C ALA A 436 -36.16 9.38 -7.07
N ARG A 437 -37.22 8.61 -7.28
CA ARG A 437 -38.51 8.83 -6.64
C ARG A 437 -39.13 7.50 -6.21
N LEU A 438 -39.99 7.56 -5.21
CA LEU A 438 -40.81 6.44 -4.76
C LEU A 438 -42.24 6.70 -5.22
N GLU A 439 -42.81 5.76 -5.95
CA GLU A 439 -44.19 5.79 -6.43
C GLU A 439 -44.98 4.71 -5.71
N GLN A 440 -46.20 5.02 -5.25
CA GLN A 440 -47.07 4.03 -4.64
C GLN A 440 -47.99 3.42 -5.71
N HIS A 441 -47.79 2.15 -6.05
CA HIS A 441 -48.62 1.39 -6.98
C HIS A 441 -49.33 0.24 -6.25
N GLY A 442 -50.66 0.27 -6.21
CA GLY A 442 -51.45 -0.83 -5.61
C GLY A 442 -51.13 -1.11 -4.14
N GLY A 443 -50.73 -0.08 -3.36
CA GLY A 443 -50.34 -0.22 -1.95
C GLY A 443 -48.88 -0.64 -1.72
N GLN A 444 -48.08 -0.85 -2.78
CA GLN A 444 -46.65 -1.10 -2.69
C GLN A 444 -45.83 0.11 -3.13
N TRP A 445 -44.74 0.39 -2.42
CA TRP A 445 -43.79 1.41 -2.80
C TRP A 445 -42.82 0.86 -3.85
N VAL A 446 -42.66 1.60 -4.95
CA VAL A 446 -41.76 1.26 -6.05
C VAL A 446 -40.70 2.35 -6.16
N LEU A 447 -39.43 1.96 -6.05
CA LEU A 447 -38.32 2.84 -6.33
C LEU A 447 -38.12 2.98 -7.84
N VAL A 448 -38.00 4.22 -8.33
CA VAL A 448 -37.70 4.56 -9.72
C VAL A 448 -36.51 5.51 -9.76
N ASP A 449 -35.43 5.11 -10.42
CA ASP A 449 -34.27 5.98 -10.65
C ASP A 449 -34.58 7.06 -11.70
N GLU A 450 -34.19 8.30 -11.46
CA GLU A 450 -34.44 9.43 -12.37
C GLU A 450 -33.23 9.74 -13.29
N GLY A 451 -32.46 8.71 -13.67
CA GLY A 451 -31.23 8.90 -14.45
C GLY A 451 -30.09 9.45 -13.60
N SER A 452 -29.95 8.92 -12.38
CA SER A 452 -28.93 9.36 -11.44
C SER A 452 -27.52 9.06 -11.95
N ARG A 453 -26.54 9.88 -11.55
CA ARG A 453 -25.14 9.75 -12.05
C ARG A 453 -24.45 8.49 -11.54
N ASN A 454 -24.80 8.05 -10.33
CA ASN A 454 -24.16 6.93 -9.64
C ASN A 454 -25.06 5.70 -9.54
N GLY A 455 -26.31 5.79 -10.02
CA GLY A 455 -27.30 4.73 -9.93
C GLY A 455 -27.94 4.57 -8.55
N SER A 456 -29.13 3.98 -8.53
CA SER A 456 -29.85 3.57 -7.33
C SER A 456 -29.65 2.07 -7.07
N PHE A 457 -29.37 1.67 -5.83
CA PHE A 457 -29.19 0.26 -5.47
C PHE A 457 -30.19 -0.19 -4.42
N VAL A 458 -30.64 -1.45 -4.53
CA VAL A 458 -31.46 -2.14 -3.52
C VAL A 458 -30.76 -3.45 -3.16
N ASN A 459 -30.44 -3.65 -1.88
CA ASN A 459 -29.69 -4.80 -1.36
C ASN A 459 -28.39 -5.07 -2.16
N GLY A 460 -27.68 -4.00 -2.53
CA GLY A 460 -26.43 -4.06 -3.29
C GLY A 460 -26.58 -4.26 -4.81
N GLN A 461 -27.80 -4.46 -5.33
CA GLN A 461 -28.06 -4.60 -6.77
C GLN A 461 -28.48 -3.25 -7.38
N LEU A 462 -27.88 -2.87 -8.51
CA LEU A 462 -28.27 -1.69 -9.27
C LEU A 462 -29.66 -1.89 -9.89
N VAL A 463 -30.56 -0.91 -9.73
CA VAL A 463 -31.94 -1.00 -10.22
C VAL A 463 -32.35 0.28 -10.94
N GLN A 464 -33.17 0.14 -11.99
CA GLN A 464 -33.87 1.26 -12.62
C GLN A 464 -35.29 1.43 -12.04
N GLN A 465 -35.99 0.32 -11.81
CA GLN A 465 -37.28 0.30 -11.14
C GLN A 465 -37.41 -0.99 -10.32
N ARG A 466 -37.82 -0.90 -9.05
CA ARG A 466 -38.01 -2.09 -8.19
C ARG A 466 -39.04 -1.85 -7.07
N PRO A 467 -39.99 -2.78 -6.84
CA PRO A 467 -40.86 -2.74 -5.66
C PRO A 467 -40.05 -2.99 -4.38
N LEU A 468 -40.34 -2.22 -3.34
CA LEU A 468 -39.65 -2.26 -2.06
C LEU A 468 -40.39 -3.15 -1.04
N GLN A 469 -39.61 -3.87 -0.25
CA GLN A 469 -40.10 -4.68 0.87
C GLN A 469 -39.56 -4.13 2.20
N PRO A 470 -40.32 -4.26 3.30
CA PRO A 470 -39.80 -3.98 4.64
C PRO A 470 -38.51 -4.78 4.89
N GLY A 471 -37.46 -4.09 5.34
CA GLY A 471 -36.11 -4.64 5.55
C GLY A 471 -35.14 -4.36 4.40
N ASP A 472 -35.59 -3.92 3.23
CA ASP A 472 -34.70 -3.61 2.10
C ASP A 472 -33.74 -2.46 2.45
N ILE A 473 -32.50 -2.57 1.95
CA ILE A 473 -31.48 -1.53 2.06
C ILE A 473 -31.34 -0.82 0.72
N LEU A 474 -31.75 0.43 0.67
CA LEU A 474 -31.58 1.34 -0.47
C LEU A 474 -30.24 2.04 -0.35
N ARG A 475 -29.53 2.23 -1.46
CA ARG A 475 -28.31 3.05 -1.49
C ARG A 475 -28.36 4.04 -2.64
N PHE A 476 -28.18 5.31 -2.30
CA PHE A 476 -28.08 6.43 -3.24
C PHE A 476 -26.74 7.11 -3.00
N GLY A 477 -25.84 7.08 -3.98
CA GLY A 477 -24.48 7.56 -3.76
C GLY A 477 -23.78 6.78 -2.64
N GLY A 478 -23.36 7.46 -1.57
CA GLY A 478 -22.74 6.88 -0.38
C GLY A 478 -23.72 6.65 0.78
N THR A 479 -24.97 7.10 0.66
CA THR A 479 -25.98 7.02 1.72
C THR A 479 -26.81 5.75 1.61
N GLU A 480 -26.91 5.00 2.70
CA GLU A 480 -27.74 3.81 2.83
C GLU A 480 -28.96 4.09 3.71
N LEU A 481 -30.13 3.64 3.27
CA LEU A 481 -31.42 3.79 3.95
C LEU A 481 -32.07 2.41 4.07
N ARG A 482 -32.62 2.08 5.24
CA ARG A 482 -33.43 0.87 5.44
C ARG A 482 -34.91 1.19 5.34
N VAL A 483 -35.64 0.36 4.62
CA VAL A 483 -37.10 0.35 4.54
C VAL A 483 -37.66 -0.32 5.79
N GLU A 484 -38.55 0.35 6.52
CA GLU A 484 -39.21 -0.18 7.73
C GLU A 484 -40.72 -0.07 7.69
#